data_AF-A0A059E7Y6-F1
#
_entry.id   AF-A0A059E7Y6-F1
#
_cell.length_a   1.000
_cell.length_b   1.000
_cell.length_c   1.000
_cell.angle_alpha   90.00
_cell.angle_beta   90.00
_cell.angle_gamma   90.00
#
_symmetry.space_group_name_H-M   'P 1'
#
loop_
_entity.id
_entity.type
_entity.pdbx_description
1 polymer ?
#
loop_
_entity_poly.entity_id
_entity_poly.type
_entity_poly.pdbx_seq_one_letter_code
_entity_poly.pdbx_strand_id
1 'polypeptide(L)'
;MRIMVSALALAALVGGAGHAATFVQKDTATLRALDKITGRSTDIDVKVGEPVVFGSLKVELQVCYQTPPEEAPESAAFLKIASTQPVAVETMEAAVDAEDVETVSEDNPELFSGWMYASSPGLSALEHPVYDIWVIRCAAPEPVKLAPRPSEEDAEFE
;
A
#
# COMPACT_ATOMS: atom_id res chain seq x y z
N MET A 1 19.29 67.42 20.39
CA MET A 1 18.38 67.32 21.55
C MET A 1 16.98 67.14 20.99
N ARG A 2 16.36 65.96 20.89
CA ARG A 2 16.13 64.89 21.87
C ARG A 2 16.10 63.51 21.19
N ILE A 3 16.68 62.55 21.88
CA ILE A 3 16.69 61.12 21.60
C ILE A 3 15.32 60.56 22.00
N MET A 4 14.68 59.74 21.16
CA MET A 4 13.56 58.90 21.58
C MET A 4 13.89 57.44 21.28
N VAL A 5 13.69 56.64 22.32
CA VAL A 5 14.30 55.35 22.63
C VAL A 5 13.71 54.20 21.80
N SER A 6 14.60 53.34 21.30
CA SER A 6 14.30 52.03 20.73
C SER A 6 13.53 51.12 21.69
N ALA A 7 12.52 50.43 21.19
CA ALA A 7 12.02 49.18 21.76
C ALA A 7 12.04 48.11 20.67
N LEU A 8 13.19 47.45 20.51
CA LEU A 8 13.35 46.29 19.65
C LEU A 8 12.82 45.07 20.43
N ALA A 9 11.55 44.73 20.22
CA ALA A 9 10.97 43.51 20.76
C ALA A 9 11.51 42.30 19.98
N LEU A 10 12.53 41.64 20.54
CA LEU A 10 13.10 40.41 20.00
C LEU A 10 12.15 39.26 20.33
N ALA A 11 11.23 38.95 19.41
CA ALA A 11 10.38 37.76 19.51
C ALA A 11 11.25 36.51 19.29
N ALA A 12 11.52 35.78 20.36
CA ALA A 12 12.20 34.50 20.32
C ALA A 12 11.29 33.46 19.63
N LEU A 13 11.60 33.13 18.38
CA LEU A 13 11.08 31.96 17.69
C LEU A 13 11.67 30.72 18.36
N VAL A 14 10.93 30.13 19.29
CA VAL A 14 11.20 28.78 19.79
C VAL A 14 10.81 27.81 18.67
N GLY A 15 11.78 27.46 17.82
CA GLY A 15 11.63 26.42 16.81
C GLY A 15 11.50 25.07 17.50
N GLY A 16 10.30 24.48 17.47
CA GLY A 16 10.10 23.09 17.89
C GLY A 16 10.87 22.14 16.96
N ALA A 17 11.71 21.29 17.53
CA ALA A 17 12.31 20.18 16.81
C ALA A 17 11.22 19.14 16.50
N GLY A 18 10.60 19.24 15.32
CA GLY A 18 9.78 18.17 14.80
C GLY A 18 10.65 16.94 14.58
N HIS A 19 10.31 15.82 15.22
CA HIS A 19 10.90 14.52 14.87
C HIS A 19 10.35 14.15 13.49
N ALA A 20 11.23 14.06 12.50
CA ALA A 20 10.88 13.49 11.21
C ALA A 20 10.63 12.00 11.40
N ALA A 21 9.47 11.51 10.98
CA ALA A 21 9.16 10.09 11.07
C ALA A 21 10.14 9.31 10.20
N THR A 22 10.78 8.28 10.78
CA THR A 22 11.70 7.44 10.02
C THR A 22 10.89 6.33 9.38
N PHE A 23 10.99 6.16 8.06
CA PHE A 23 10.31 5.07 7.36
C PHE A 23 11.31 3.98 6.97
N VAL A 24 10.99 2.74 7.34
CA VAL A 24 11.78 1.56 6.99
C VAL A 24 11.05 0.78 5.91
N GLN A 25 11.70 0.58 4.77
CA GLN A 25 11.12 -0.20 3.66
C GLN A 25 10.91 -1.66 4.08
N LYS A 26 9.78 -2.20 3.65
CA LYS A 26 9.39 -3.61 3.80
C LYS A 26 9.00 -4.17 2.43
N ASP A 27 9.08 -5.48 2.31
CA ASP A 27 8.82 -6.21 1.06
C ASP A 27 7.41 -6.83 1.01
N THR A 28 6.69 -6.85 2.13
CA THR A 28 5.34 -7.41 2.23
C THR A 28 4.38 -6.37 2.81
N ALA A 29 3.20 -6.24 2.21
CA ALA A 29 2.08 -5.47 2.74
C ALA A 29 0.94 -6.43 3.09
N THR A 30 0.42 -6.34 4.32
CA THR A 30 -0.88 -6.91 4.64
C THR A 30 -1.95 -5.87 4.31
N LEU A 31 -2.86 -6.24 3.42
CA LEU A 31 -3.99 -5.45 2.98
C LEU A 31 -5.27 -6.08 3.52
N ARG A 32 -6.25 -5.27 3.87
CA ARG A 32 -7.60 -5.74 4.16
C ARG A 32 -8.48 -5.50 2.94
N ALA A 33 -9.12 -6.57 2.49
CA ALA A 33 -10.06 -6.54 1.38
C ALA A 33 -11.48 -6.78 1.91
N LEU A 34 -12.39 -5.85 1.66
CA LEU A 34 -13.81 -5.93 1.99
C LEU A 34 -14.62 -6.17 0.72
N ASP A 35 -15.43 -7.21 0.74
CA ASP A 35 -16.53 -7.36 -0.21
C ASP A 35 -17.73 -6.57 0.30
N LYS A 36 -18.09 -5.49 -0.41
CA LYS A 36 -19.20 -4.58 -0.08
C LYS A 36 -20.58 -5.22 -0.26
N ILE A 37 -20.68 -6.31 -1.02
CA ILE A 37 -21.92 -7.06 -1.26
C ILE A 37 -22.18 -8.03 -0.11
N THR A 38 -21.14 -8.77 0.32
CA THR A 38 -21.28 -9.76 1.40
C THR A 38 -20.96 -9.22 2.80
N GLY A 39 -20.29 -8.06 2.89
CA GLY A 39 -19.82 -7.46 4.14
C GLY A 39 -18.63 -8.19 4.78
N ARG A 40 -18.00 -9.14 4.06
CA ARG A 40 -16.89 -9.94 4.60
C ARG A 40 -15.55 -9.26 4.33
N SER A 41 -14.73 -9.13 5.38
CA SER A 41 -13.34 -8.70 5.28
C SER A 41 -12.38 -9.89 5.35
N THR A 42 -11.37 -9.87 4.49
CA THR A 42 -10.27 -10.84 4.46
C THR A 42 -8.95 -10.08 4.40
N ASP A 43 -7.96 -10.55 5.15
CA ASP A 43 -6.61 -10.00 5.10
C ASP A 43 -5.78 -10.81 4.09
N ILE A 44 -5.10 -10.11 3.19
CA ILE A 44 -4.24 -10.68 2.14
C ILE A 44 -2.84 -10.10 2.28
N ASP A 45 -1.83 -10.95 2.17
CA ASP A 45 -0.43 -10.52 2.11
C ASP A 45 0.01 -10.44 0.66
N VAL A 46 0.55 -9.28 0.27
CA VAL A 46 1.07 -9.01 -1.07
C VAL A 46 2.55 -8.66 -0.96
N LYS A 47 3.39 -9.34 -1.72
CA LYS A 47 4.82 -9.04 -1.80
C LYS A 47 5.12 -8.08 -2.94
N VAL A 48 6.18 -7.30 -2.78
CA VAL A 48 6.65 -6.37 -3.82
C VAL A 48 6.98 -7.16 -5.09
N GLY A 49 6.33 -6.80 -6.20
CA GLY A 49 6.52 -7.46 -7.50
C GLY A 49 5.82 -8.81 -7.68
N GLU A 50 5.13 -9.33 -6.65
CA GLU A 50 4.32 -10.56 -6.74
C GLU A 50 2.83 -10.20 -6.65
N PRO A 51 2.17 -9.89 -7.78
CA PRO A 51 0.76 -9.50 -7.77
C PRO A 51 -0.14 -10.64 -7.30
N VAL A 52 -1.15 -10.30 -6.50
CA VAL A 52 -2.14 -11.24 -5.96
C VAL A 52 -3.52 -10.91 -6.53
N VAL A 53 -4.32 -11.94 -6.79
CA VAL A 53 -5.70 -11.77 -7.26
C VAL A 53 -6.68 -11.91 -6.09
N PHE A 54 -7.57 -10.93 -5.93
CA PHE A 54 -8.68 -10.95 -5.00
C PHE A 54 -9.99 -10.65 -5.74
N GLY A 55 -10.88 -11.64 -5.83
CA GLY A 55 -12.11 -11.51 -6.60
C GLY A 55 -11.82 -11.22 -8.08
N SER A 56 -12.25 -10.05 -8.55
CA SER A 56 -12.00 -9.56 -9.92
C SER A 56 -10.89 -8.49 -9.99
N LEU A 57 -10.07 -8.38 -8.94
CA LEU A 57 -9.01 -7.39 -8.83
C LEU A 57 -7.63 -8.06 -8.82
N LYS A 58 -6.71 -7.53 -9.62
CA LYS A 58 -5.28 -7.82 -9.55
C LYS A 58 -4.62 -6.71 -8.74
N VAL A 59 -4.03 -7.07 -7.60
CA VAL A 59 -3.41 -6.14 -6.66
C VAL A 59 -1.91 -6.31 -6.73
N GLU A 60 -1.19 -5.23 -7.02
CA GLU A 60 0.25 -5.21 -7.17
C GLU A 60 0.86 -4.21 -6.19
N LEU A 61 1.75 -4.70 -5.33
CA LEU A 61 2.52 -3.87 -4.41
C LEU A 61 3.80 -3.39 -5.10
N GLN A 62 3.99 -2.07 -5.19
CA GLN A 62 5.22 -1.47 -5.71
C GLN A 62 6.23 -1.22 -4.59
N VAL A 63 5.78 -0.66 -3.47
CA VAL A 63 6.64 -0.36 -2.31
C VAL A 63 5.79 -0.27 -1.03
N CYS A 64 6.39 -0.66 0.10
CA CYS A 64 5.79 -0.58 1.43
C CYS A 64 6.79 0.01 2.42
N TYR A 65 6.35 0.93 3.27
CA TYR A 65 7.14 1.54 4.34
C TYR A 65 6.43 1.41 5.68
N GLN A 66 7.20 1.11 6.73
CA GLN A 66 6.74 0.98 8.11
C GLN A 66 7.55 1.90 9.02
N THR A 67 6.91 2.62 9.93
CA THR A 67 7.62 3.33 10.99
C THR A 67 8.18 2.35 12.05
N PRO A 68 9.34 2.66 12.67
CA PRO A 68 9.88 1.90 13.78
C PRO A 68 8.90 1.81 14.97
N PRO A 69 9.02 0.77 15.80
CA PRO A 69 8.15 0.57 16.96
C PRO A 69 8.32 1.65 18.06
N GLU A 70 9.41 2.42 18.04
CA GLU A 70 9.64 3.55 18.94
C GLU A 70 8.82 4.80 18.57
N GLU A 71 8.29 4.85 17.34
CA GLU A 71 7.48 5.95 16.81
C GLU A 71 5.99 5.56 16.73
N ALA A 72 5.13 6.52 16.40
CA ALA A 72 3.74 6.22 16.13
C ALA A 72 3.62 5.24 14.94
N PRO A 73 2.81 4.17 15.06
CA PRO A 73 2.71 3.17 14.01
C PRO A 73 2.02 3.75 12.78
N GLU A 74 2.71 3.71 11.65
CA GLU A 74 2.20 4.11 10.35
C GLU A 74 2.74 3.16 9.28
N SER A 75 1.89 2.89 8.29
CA SER A 75 2.25 2.09 7.13
C SER A 75 1.81 2.81 5.87
N ALA A 76 2.75 3.07 4.98
CA ALA A 76 2.49 3.71 3.70
C ALA A 76 2.89 2.76 2.56
N ALA A 77 1.94 2.45 1.68
CA ALA A 77 2.16 1.54 0.56
C ALA A 77 1.73 2.19 -0.75
N PHE A 78 2.54 2.04 -1.80
CA PHE A 78 2.13 2.38 -3.16
C PHE A 78 1.60 1.12 -3.83
N LEU A 79 0.34 1.17 -4.24
CA LEU A 79 -0.38 0.04 -4.82
C LEU A 79 -0.85 0.39 -6.23
N LYS A 80 -0.81 -0.59 -7.12
CA LYS A 80 -1.53 -0.59 -8.39
C LYS A 80 -2.59 -1.68 -8.35
N ILE A 81 -3.82 -1.33 -8.67
CA ILE A 81 -4.94 -2.27 -8.69
C ILE A 81 -5.59 -2.18 -10.06
N ALA A 82 -5.70 -3.31 -10.73
CA ALA A 82 -6.36 -3.42 -12.02
C ALA A 82 -7.52 -4.41 -11.93
N SER A 83 -8.47 -4.31 -12.85
CA SER A 83 -9.43 -5.39 -13.09
C SER A 83 -8.69 -6.66 -13.53
N THR A 84 -9.26 -7.84 -13.31
CA THR A 84 -8.85 -9.09 -13.98
C THR A 84 -9.77 -9.44 -15.15
N GLN A 85 -10.85 -8.69 -15.31
CA GLN A 85 -11.77 -8.85 -16.41
C GLN A 85 -11.38 -7.87 -17.52
N PRO A 86 -11.18 -8.35 -18.75
CA PRO A 86 -11.06 -7.47 -19.89
C PRO A 86 -12.35 -6.69 -20.03
N VAL A 87 -12.20 -5.38 -20.19
CA VAL A 87 -13.30 -4.56 -20.67
C VAL A 87 -13.50 -5.00 -22.10
N ALA A 88 -14.52 -5.82 -22.34
CA ALA A 88 -15.07 -5.96 -23.67
C ALA A 88 -15.49 -4.54 -24.06
N VAL A 89 -14.67 -3.88 -24.87
CA VAL A 89 -14.99 -2.60 -25.45
C VAL A 89 -16.24 -2.86 -26.28
N GLU A 90 -17.42 -2.55 -25.72
CA GLU A 90 -18.66 -2.50 -26.47
C GLU A 90 -18.62 -1.24 -27.33
N THR A 91 -17.72 -1.20 -28.32
CA THR A 91 -17.81 -0.24 -29.41
C THR A 91 -18.77 -0.79 -30.46
N MET A 92 -20.04 -0.43 -30.30
CA MET A 92 -20.70 0.23 -31.41
C MET A 92 -20.14 1.67 -31.40
N GLU A 93 -18.94 1.94 -31.90
CA GLU A 93 -18.72 2.59 -33.19
C GLU A 93 -17.22 2.74 -33.50
N ALA A 94 -16.92 2.69 -34.81
CA ALA A 94 -15.77 3.23 -35.53
C ALA A 94 -14.37 2.58 -35.36
N ALA A 95 -13.90 2.01 -36.46
CA ALA A 95 -12.50 1.75 -36.73
C ALA A 95 -11.65 3.02 -36.48
N VAL A 96 -10.70 2.92 -35.55
CA VAL A 96 -9.62 3.87 -35.36
C VAL A 96 -8.32 3.18 -35.77
N ASP A 97 -7.51 3.88 -36.57
CA ASP A 97 -6.28 3.38 -37.17
C ASP A 97 -5.23 3.02 -36.12
N ALA A 98 -4.48 1.95 -36.38
CA ALA A 98 -3.60 1.23 -35.46
C ALA A 98 -2.35 1.99 -34.96
N GLU A 99 -2.26 3.31 -35.16
CA GLU A 99 -1.07 4.11 -34.82
C GLU A 99 -1.29 5.12 -33.68
N ASP A 100 -2.51 5.34 -33.21
CA ASP A 100 -2.82 6.28 -32.12
C ASP A 100 -3.46 5.61 -30.88
N VAL A 101 -3.10 4.36 -30.60
CA VAL A 101 -3.45 3.71 -29.31
C VAL A 101 -2.27 3.88 -28.36
N GLU A 102 -2.34 4.90 -27.50
CA GLU A 102 -1.51 4.95 -26.30
C GLU A 102 -1.72 3.63 -25.54
N THR A 103 -0.65 2.90 -25.28
CA THR A 103 -0.65 1.57 -24.66
C THR A 103 -1.22 1.62 -23.24
N VAL A 104 -2.53 1.64 -23.11
CA VAL A 104 -3.26 1.18 -21.93
C VAL A 104 -3.38 -0.32 -22.14
N SER A 105 -2.75 -1.12 -21.28
CA SER A 105 -2.70 -2.59 -21.38
C SER A 105 -4.07 -3.17 -21.72
N GLU A 106 -4.22 -3.64 -22.97
CA GLU A 106 -5.49 -3.92 -23.66
C GLU A 106 -6.37 -5.02 -23.05
N ASP A 107 -5.97 -5.63 -21.94
CA ASP A 107 -6.75 -6.71 -21.32
C ASP A 107 -7.30 -6.39 -19.93
N ASN A 108 -6.94 -5.27 -19.28
CA ASN A 108 -7.40 -4.98 -17.91
C ASN A 108 -7.26 -3.48 -17.53
N PRO A 109 -8.36 -2.73 -17.30
CA PRO A 109 -8.27 -1.33 -16.87
C PRO A 109 -7.60 -1.23 -15.49
N GLU A 110 -6.69 -0.26 -15.35
CA GLU A 110 -6.18 0.17 -14.03
C GLU A 110 -7.30 0.90 -13.29
N LEU A 111 -7.62 0.43 -12.09
CA LEU A 111 -8.70 0.95 -11.24
C LEU A 111 -8.18 1.87 -10.13
N PHE A 112 -6.93 1.67 -9.71
CA PHE A 112 -6.27 2.51 -8.70
C PHE A 112 -4.75 2.46 -8.87
N SER A 113 -4.11 3.61 -8.67
CA SER A 113 -2.66 3.74 -8.64
C SER A 113 -2.30 4.89 -7.71
N GLY A 114 -1.71 4.58 -6.56
CA GLY A 114 -1.44 5.61 -5.56
C GLY A 114 -0.94 5.11 -4.22
N TRP A 115 -0.67 6.06 -3.34
CA TRP A 115 -0.28 5.83 -1.95
C TRP A 115 -1.50 5.57 -1.07
N MET A 116 -1.48 4.52 -0.27
CA MET A 116 -2.41 4.31 0.83
C MET A 116 -1.67 4.38 2.17
N TYR A 117 -2.35 4.90 3.19
CA TYR A 117 -1.86 5.04 4.56
C TYR A 117 -2.75 4.23 5.50
N ALA A 118 -2.15 3.39 6.37
CA ALA A 118 -2.91 2.53 7.27
C ALA A 118 -3.69 3.32 8.31
N SER A 119 -3.18 4.48 8.75
CA SER A 119 -3.90 5.35 9.68
C SER A 119 -5.09 6.08 9.04
N SER A 120 -5.05 6.30 7.73
CA SER A 120 -6.01 7.14 7.00
C SER A 120 -6.36 6.56 5.62
N PRO A 121 -7.01 5.38 5.54
CA PRO A 121 -7.36 4.75 4.26
C PRO A 121 -8.18 5.63 3.32
N GLY A 122 -9.04 6.49 3.89
CA GLY A 122 -9.93 7.36 3.14
C GLY A 122 -9.25 8.51 2.37
N LEU A 123 -7.95 8.76 2.58
CA LEU A 123 -7.22 9.82 1.83
C LEU A 123 -6.95 9.43 0.38
N SER A 124 -6.91 8.14 0.07
CA SER A 124 -6.60 7.60 -1.25
C SER A 124 -7.22 6.21 -1.37
N ALA A 125 -8.54 6.17 -1.23
CA ALA A 125 -9.31 4.94 -1.24
C ALA A 125 -9.49 4.37 -2.65
N LEU A 126 -9.63 3.05 -2.75
CA LEU A 126 -10.03 2.37 -3.98
C LEU A 126 -11.52 2.61 -4.24
N GLU A 127 -11.83 3.27 -5.35
CA GLU A 127 -13.21 3.47 -5.80
C GLU A 127 -13.68 2.31 -6.68
N HIS A 128 -14.06 1.20 -6.05
CA HIS A 128 -14.65 0.03 -6.74
C HIS A 128 -16.06 -0.31 -6.22
N PRO A 129 -17.02 -0.68 -7.08
CA PRO A 129 -18.41 -0.93 -6.67
C PRO A 129 -18.60 -2.13 -5.74
N VAL A 130 -17.80 -3.19 -5.92
CA VAL A 130 -17.96 -4.47 -5.18
C VAL A 130 -16.94 -4.64 -4.06
N TYR A 131 -15.76 -4.07 -4.22
CA TYR A 131 -14.62 -4.35 -3.35
C TYR A 131 -14.05 -3.05 -2.79
N ASP A 132 -13.44 -3.13 -1.63
CA ASP A 132 -12.60 -2.08 -1.05
C ASP A 132 -11.31 -2.74 -0.58
N ILE A 133 -10.17 -2.10 -0.83
CA ILE A 133 -8.86 -2.61 -0.44
C ILE A 133 -8.08 -1.48 0.19
N TRP A 134 -7.54 -1.70 1.38
CA TRP A 134 -6.67 -0.75 2.04
C TRP A 134 -5.52 -1.43 2.77
N VAL A 135 -4.40 -0.72 2.90
CA VAL A 135 -3.25 -1.18 3.69
C VAL A 135 -3.57 -1.17 5.18
N ILE A 136 -3.17 -2.23 5.88
CA ILE A 136 -3.27 -2.28 7.36
C ILE A 136 -1.90 -2.39 8.03
N ARG A 137 -0.90 -2.98 7.38
CA ARG A 137 0.50 -2.97 7.86
C ARG A 137 1.51 -3.31 6.77
N CYS A 138 2.73 -2.80 6.92
CA CYS A 138 3.91 -3.25 6.17
C CYS A 138 4.75 -4.18 7.06
N ALA A 139 5.15 -5.34 6.54
CA ALA A 139 5.87 -6.37 7.29
C ALA A 139 7.05 -6.93 6.50
N ALA A 140 8.05 -7.44 7.22
CA ALA A 140 9.05 -8.32 6.64
C ALA A 140 8.38 -9.64 6.22
N PRO A 141 8.94 -10.41 5.28
CA PRO A 141 8.34 -11.66 4.87
C PRO A 141 8.35 -12.60 6.07
N GLU A 142 7.30 -13.41 6.25
CA GLU A 142 7.23 -14.31 7.39
C GLU A 142 8.49 -15.18 7.46
N PRO A 143 9.18 -15.24 8.61
CA PRO A 143 10.38 -16.05 8.74
C PRO A 143 10.01 -17.52 8.51
N VAL A 144 10.68 -18.17 7.57
CA VAL A 144 10.48 -19.60 7.30
C VAL A 144 10.75 -20.37 8.59
N LYS A 145 9.70 -20.96 9.16
CA LYS A 145 9.83 -21.83 10.32
C LYS A 145 10.61 -23.07 9.87
N LEU A 146 11.87 -23.17 10.29
CA LEU A 146 12.66 -24.36 10.05
C LEU A 146 11.94 -25.56 10.68
N ALA A 147 11.84 -26.65 9.93
CA ALA A 147 11.33 -27.90 10.47
C ALA A 147 12.16 -28.25 11.72
N PRO A 148 11.53 -28.73 12.81
CA PRO A 148 12.28 -29.19 13.97
C PRO A 148 13.25 -30.28 13.50
N ARG A 149 14.50 -30.23 13.99
CA ARG A 149 15.41 -31.36 13.81
C ARG A 149 14.73 -32.59 14.41
N PRO A 150 14.79 -33.76 13.74
CA PRO A 150 14.30 -35.00 14.33
C PRO A 150 14.95 -35.17 15.70
N SER A 151 14.13 -35.50 16.70
CA SER A 151 14.59 -35.84 18.05
C SER A 151 15.59 -36.98 17.97
N GLU A 152 16.66 -36.91 18.76
CA GLU A 152 17.68 -37.96 18.84
C GLU A 152 17.09 -39.33 19.27
N GLU A 153 15.89 -39.35 19.86
CA GLU A 153 15.14 -40.58 20.21
C GLU A 153 14.68 -41.41 18.99
N ASP A 154 14.57 -40.81 17.80
CA ASP A 154 14.19 -41.52 16.56
C ASP A 154 15.40 -42.10 15.81
N ALA A 155 16.63 -41.82 16.27
CA ALA A 155 17.88 -42.21 15.59
C ALA A 155 18.52 -43.49 16.14
N GLU A 156 17.94 -44.11 17.18
CA GLU A 156 18.55 -45.25 17.90
C GLU A 156 17.83 -46.60 17.69
N PHE A 157 16.97 -46.71 16.67
CA PHE A 157 16.35 -47.99 16.26
C PHE A 157 16.92 -48.51 14.93
N GLU A 158 18.20 -48.89 14.91
CA GLU A 158 18.77 -49.91 14.01
C GLU A 158 19.74 -50.83 14.76
#